data_AF-A0A7C5S685-F1
#
_entry.id   AF-A0A7C5S685-F1
#
_cell.length_a   1.000
_cell.length_b   1.000
_cell.length_c   1.000
_cell.angle_alpha   90.00
_cell.angle_beta   90.00
_cell.angle_gamma   90.00
#
_symmetry.space_group_name_H-M   'P 1'
#
loop_
_entity.id
_entity.type
_entity.pdbx_description
1 polymer ?
#
loop_
_entity_poly.entity_id
_entity_poly.type
_entity_poly.pdbx_seq_one_letter_code
_entity_poly.pdbx_strand_id
1 'polypeptide(L)'
;MKYYIIAGEASGDLHAANLIREIKLLDPDAKFRAWGGDKVQEQGAELVMHYSHMGYMGFAEVIANLRSILGLLRQCKNDIRKFNPDAVILVDYPGF
;
A
#
# COMPACT_ATOMS: atom_id res chain seq x y z
N MET A 1 5.16 -1.68 -16.73
CA MET A 1 4.60 -2.76 -15.85
C MET A 1 3.56 -2.20 -14.89
N LYS A 2 2.78 -3.05 -14.23
CA LYS A 2 1.83 -2.67 -13.17
C LYS A 2 2.35 -3.10 -11.79
N TYR A 3 2.53 -2.14 -10.90
CA TYR A 3 3.00 -2.37 -9.54
C TYR A 3 1.90 -2.07 -8.53
N TYR A 4 1.74 -2.96 -7.56
CA TYR A 4 0.89 -2.74 -6.40
C TYR A 4 1.74 -2.59 -5.16
N ILE A 5 1.66 -1.44 -4.49
CA ILE A 5 2.54 -1.11 -3.37
C ILE A 5 1.71 -1.07 -2.08
N ILE A 6 2.23 -1.64 -1.00
CA ILE A 6 1.59 -1.62 0.32
C ILE A 6 2.59 -1.08 1.33
N ALA A 7 2.32 0.12 1.84
CA ALA A 7 3.00 0.78 2.93
C ALA A 7 1.99 1.09 4.04
N GLY A 8 2.24 0.58 5.24
CA GLY A 8 1.29 0.71 6.36
C GLY A 8 1.57 1.85 7.33
N GLU A 9 2.64 2.62 7.11
CA GLU A 9 3.05 3.72 7.98
C GLU A 9 3.85 4.76 7.21
N ALA A 10 4.10 5.91 7.84
CA ALA A 10 4.76 7.06 7.22
C ALA A 10 6.20 6.77 6.75
N SER A 11 6.96 5.96 7.50
CA SER A 11 8.28 5.44 7.12
C SER A 11 8.19 4.60 5.84
N GLY A 12 7.26 3.65 5.80
CA GLY A 12 7.00 2.82 4.62
C GLY A 12 6.59 3.65 3.41
N ASP A 13 5.75 4.68 3.59
CA ASP A 13 5.30 5.59 2.53
C ASP A 13 6.47 6.36 1.90
N LEU A 14 7.42 6.83 2.71
CA LEU A 14 8.64 7.48 2.23
C LEU A 14 9.50 6.52 1.39
N HIS A 15 9.71 5.30 1.85
CA HIS A 15 10.49 4.30 1.13
C HIS A 15 9.81 3.89 -0.18
N ALA A 16 8.49 3.69 -0.15
CA ALA A 16 7.69 3.39 -1.32
C ALA A 16 7.75 4.52 -2.36
N ALA A 17 7.65 5.79 -1.93
CA ALA A 17 7.74 6.93 -2.83
C ALA A 17 9.12 7.00 -3.53
N ASN A 18 10.20 6.78 -2.79
CA ASN A 18 11.54 6.73 -3.37
C ASN A 18 11.69 5.60 -4.40
N LEU A 19 11.10 4.43 -4.11
CA LEU A 19 11.08 3.32 -5.05
C LEU A 19 10.32 3.65 -6.34
N ILE A 20 9.10 4.22 -6.23
CA ILE A 20 8.31 4.64 -7.40
C ILE A 20 9.10 5.62 -8.26
N ARG A 21 9.75 6.61 -7.63
CA ARG A 21 10.55 7.62 -8.30
C ARG A 21 11.63 6.99 -9.17
N GLU A 22 12.39 6.03 -8.63
CA GLU A 22 13.46 5.36 -9.38
C GLU A 22 12.92 4.39 -10.44
N ILE A 23 11.81 3.67 -10.17
CA ILE A 23 11.18 2.80 -11.17
C ILE A 23 10.74 3.61 -12.39
N LYS A 24 10.16 4.80 -12.20
CA LYS A 24 9.72 5.66 -13.30
C LYS A 24 10.84 6.11 -14.23
N LEU A 25 12.08 6.19 -13.73
CA LEU A 25 13.24 6.50 -14.57
C LEU A 25 13.61 5.34 -15.50
N LEU A 26 13.32 4.10 -15.08
CA LEU A 26 13.64 2.87 -15.82
C LEU A 26 12.46 2.39 -16.68
N ASP A 27 11.23 2.60 -16.21
CA ASP A 27 9.96 2.23 -16.86
C ASP A 27 8.98 3.43 -16.77
N PRO A 28 9.04 4.38 -17.70
CA PRO A 28 8.19 5.57 -17.71
C PRO A 28 6.69 5.26 -17.86
N ASP A 29 6.36 4.10 -18.44
CA ASP A 29 4.98 3.64 -18.66
C ASP A 29 4.45 2.79 -17.49
N ALA A 30 5.23 2.67 -16.40
CA ALA A 30 4.83 1.96 -15.20
C ALA A 30 3.56 2.57 -14.58
N LYS A 31 2.63 1.69 -14.20
CA LYS A 31 1.40 2.05 -13.48
C LYS A 31 1.52 1.63 -12.03
N PHE A 32 1.18 2.54 -11.13
CA PHE A 32 1.29 2.32 -9.70
C PHE A 32 -0.08 2.46 -9.05
N ARG A 33 -0.42 1.47 -8.21
CA ARG A 33 -1.57 1.51 -7.32
C ARG A 33 -1.07 1.19 -5.92
N ALA A 34 -1.52 1.93 -4.92
CA ALA A 34 -0.88 1.88 -3.61
C ALA A 34 -1.88 1.90 -2.45
N TRP A 35 -1.54 1.16 -1.40
CA TRP A 35 -1.93 1.44 -0.03
C TRP A 35 -0.72 2.14 0.59
N GLY A 36 -0.88 3.35 1.11
CA GLY A 36 0.27 4.19 1.47
C GLY A 36 -0.17 5.52 2.03
N GLY A 37 0.59 6.58 1.76
CA GLY A 37 0.26 7.93 2.19
C GLY A 37 0.42 8.98 1.11
N ASP A 38 0.56 10.22 1.56
CA ASP A 38 0.69 11.38 0.67
C ASP A 38 1.91 11.27 -0.25
N LYS A 39 3.03 10.67 0.19
CA LYS A 39 4.26 10.65 -0.61
C LYS A 39 4.15 9.74 -1.82
N VAL A 40 3.56 8.54 -1.69
CA VAL A 40 3.33 7.69 -2.87
C VAL A 40 2.30 8.32 -3.82
N GLN A 41 1.32 9.04 -3.29
CA GLN A 41 0.33 9.77 -4.10
C GLN A 41 0.99 10.93 -4.86
N GLU A 42 1.89 11.69 -4.24
CA GLU A 42 2.70 12.73 -4.89
C GLU A 42 3.57 12.17 -6.02
N GLN A 43 4.03 10.92 -5.90
CA GLN A 43 4.71 10.20 -6.98
C GLN A 43 3.75 9.70 -8.06
N GLY A 44 2.46 10.04 -8.02
CA GLY A 44 1.47 9.70 -9.04
C GLY A 44 0.98 8.24 -8.98
N ALA A 45 1.10 7.59 -7.83
CA ALA A 45 0.39 6.32 -7.60
C ALA A 45 -1.10 6.56 -7.33
N GLU A 46 -1.95 5.67 -7.83
CA GLU A 46 -3.36 5.65 -7.48
C GLU A 46 -3.53 5.15 -6.04
N LEU A 47 -3.85 6.05 -5.11
CA LEU A 47 -4.01 5.71 -3.70
C LEU A 47 -5.38 5.05 -3.45
N VAL A 48 -5.36 3.80 -2.99
CA VAL A 48 -6.54 2.99 -2.66
C VAL A 48 -6.93 3.15 -1.20
N MET A 49 -5.92 3.25 -0.32
CA MET A 49 -6.12 3.41 1.12
C MET A 49 -4.97 4.19 1.73
N HIS A 50 -5.30 5.19 2.54
CA HIS A 50 -4.30 5.94 3.29
C HIS A 50 -4.00 5.24 4.64
N TYR A 51 -2.72 5.13 5.02
CA TYR A 51 -2.28 4.39 6.22
C TYR A 51 -2.87 4.93 7.53
N SER A 52 -3.25 6.21 7.56
CA SER A 52 -3.95 6.83 8.71
C SER A 52 -5.26 6.11 9.06
N HIS A 53 -5.89 5.42 8.11
CA HIS A 53 -7.10 4.63 8.35
C HIS A 53 -6.79 3.20 8.84
N MET A 54 -5.52 2.78 8.84
CA MET A 54 -5.07 1.45 9.22
C MET A 54 -4.38 1.42 10.60
N GLY A 55 -4.14 2.58 11.22
CA GLY A 55 -3.35 2.76 12.45
C GLY A 55 -4.01 2.24 13.73
N TYR A 56 -4.38 0.97 13.79
CA TYR A 56 -4.69 0.29 15.04
C TYR A 56 -3.37 -0.03 15.75
N MET A 57 -3.07 0.65 16.86
CA MET A 57 -1.83 0.46 17.61
C MET A 57 -2.13 -0.24 18.93
N GLY A 58 -1.71 -1.50 19.06
CA GLY A 58 -1.76 -2.26 20.30
C GLY A 58 -2.58 -3.54 20.24
N PHE A 59 -2.17 -4.55 21.00
CA PHE A 59 -2.76 -5.91 20.97
C PHE A 59 -4.26 -5.93 21.29
N ALA A 60 -4.70 -5.09 22.24
CA ALA A 60 -6.11 -4.98 22.62
C ALA A 60 -6.97 -4.33 21.51
N GLU A 61 -6.46 -3.29 20.86
CA GLU A 61 -7.13 -2.64 19.72
C GLU A 61 -7.23 -3.57 18.51
N VAL A 62 -6.18 -4.36 18.24
CA VAL A 62 -6.17 -5.36 17.16
C VAL A 62 -7.23 -6.44 17.38
N ILE A 63 -7.37 -6.96 18.61
CA ILE A 63 -8.40 -7.97 18.92
C ILE A 63 -9.81 -7.35 18.81
N ALA A 64 -10.01 -6.14 19.34
CA ALA A 64 -11.31 -5.45 19.27
C ALA A 64 -11.71 -5.13 17.81
N ASN A 65 -10.74 -4.83 16.95
CA ASN A 65 -10.95 -4.45 15.55
C ASN A 65 -10.65 -5.57 14.55
N LEU A 66 -10.52 -6.82 15.00
CA LEU A 66 -10.15 -7.95 14.13
C LEU A 66 -11.09 -8.12 12.93
N ARG A 67 -12.41 -7.90 13.13
CA ARG A 67 -13.39 -7.95 12.04
C ARG A 67 -13.14 -6.87 10.98
N SER A 68 -12.78 -5.67 11.40
CA SER A 68 -12.45 -4.54 10.52
C SER A 68 -11.17 -4.83 9.75
N ILE A 69 -10.12 -5.30 10.43
CA ILE A 69 -8.85 -5.70 9.80
C ILE A 69 -9.08 -6.79 8.74
N LEU A 70 -9.88 -7.81 9.04
CA LEU A 70 -10.24 -8.85 8.06
C LEU A 70 -11.07 -8.30 6.89
N GLY A 71 -11.82 -7.23 7.09
CA GLY A 71 -12.53 -6.50 6.04
C GLY A 71 -11.55 -5.75 5.12
N LEU A 72 -10.59 -5.03 5.70
CA LEU A 72 -9.53 -4.33 4.98
C LEU A 72 -8.67 -5.30 4.16
N LEU A 73 -8.28 -6.43 4.75
CA LEU A 73 -7.54 -7.48 4.04
C LEU A 73 -8.34 -8.06 2.87
N ARG A 74 -9.64 -8.27 3.03
CA ARG A 74 -10.51 -8.71 1.92
C ARG A 74 -10.61 -7.66 0.82
N GLN A 75 -10.73 -6.39 1.18
CA GLN A 75 -10.73 -5.27 0.23
C GLN A 75 -9.41 -5.22 -0.55
N CYS A 76 -8.27 -5.27 0.16
CA CYS A 76 -6.94 -5.29 -0.44
C CYS A 76 -6.78 -6.45 -1.43
N LYS A 77 -7.09 -7.69 -1.02
CA LYS A 77 -7.01 -8.87 -1.90
C LYS A 77 -7.89 -8.74 -3.13
N ASN A 78 -9.11 -8.22 -2.98
CA ASN A 78 -10.01 -8.01 -4.12
C ASN A 78 -9.50 -6.93 -5.05
N ASP A 79 -8.91 -5.87 -4.51
CA ASP A 79 -8.37 -4.77 -5.28
C ASP A 79 -7.12 -5.18 -6.08
N ILE A 80 -6.20 -5.92 -5.45
CA ILE A 80 -5.05 -6.55 -6.13
C ILE A 80 -5.53 -7.43 -7.30
N ARG A 81 -6.52 -8.30 -7.06
CA ARG A 81 -7.07 -9.17 -8.11
C ARG A 81 -7.69 -8.39 -9.27
N LYS A 82 -8.40 -7.30 -8.99
CA LYS A 82 -9.02 -6.45 -10.02
C LYS A 82 -7.99 -5.67 -10.81
N PHE A 83 -6.99 -5.12 -10.13
CA PHE A 83 -5.91 -4.37 -10.77
C PHE A 83 -5.00 -5.27 -11.62
N ASN A 84 -4.85 -6.53 -11.18
CA ASN A 84 -4.01 -7.56 -11.79
C ASN A 84 -2.58 -7.04 -12.03
N PRO A 85 -1.83 -6.71 -10.95
CA PRO A 85 -0.46 -6.22 -11.06
C PRO A 85 0.50 -7.33 -11.49
N ASP A 86 1.62 -6.93 -12.10
CA ASP A 86 2.73 -7.82 -12.42
C ASP A 86 3.57 -8.12 -11.16
N ALA A 87 3.59 -7.19 -10.21
CA ALA A 87 4.30 -7.34 -8.94
C ALA A 87 3.57 -6.65 -7.77
N VAL A 88 3.63 -7.28 -6.59
CA VAL A 88 3.18 -6.70 -5.32
C VAL A 88 4.42 -6.44 -4.46
N ILE A 89 4.55 -5.21 -3.96
CA ILE A 89 5.69 -4.76 -3.17
C ILE A 89 5.19 -4.37 -1.78
N LEU A 90 5.60 -5.13 -0.78
CA LEU A 90 5.28 -4.89 0.62
C LEU A 90 6.44 -4.08 1.23
N VAL A 91 6.15 -2.85 1.65
CA VAL A 91 7.14 -1.93 2.21
C VAL A 91 6.85 -1.75 3.69
N ASP A 92 7.74 -2.30 4.51
CA ASP A 92 7.70 -2.20 5.98
C ASP A 92 6.34 -2.60 6.57
N TYR A 93 5.78 -3.69 6.04
CA TYR A 93 4.48 -4.21 6.47
C TYR A 93 4.58 -5.69 6.85
N PRO A 94 5.04 -6.01 8.07
CA PRO A 94 5.25 -7.39 8.51
C PRO A 94 3.94 -8.18 8.75
N GLY A 95 2.78 -7.55 8.55
CA GLY A 95 1.45 -8.14 8.80
C GLY A 95 0.71 -8.68 7.58
N PHE A 96 1.30 -8.70 6.39
CA PHE A 96 0.65 -9.20 5.15
C PHE A 96 1.14 -10.59 4.74
#